data_AF-A0A662UBI9-F1
#
_entry.id   AF-A0A662UBI9-F1
#
_cell.length_a   1.000
_cell.length_b   1.000
_cell.length_c   1.000
_cell.angle_alpha   90.00
_cell.angle_beta   90.00
_cell.angle_gamma   90.00
#
_symmetry.space_group_name_H-M   'P 1'
#
loop_
_entity.id
_entity.type
_entity.pdbx_description
1 polymer ?
#
loop_
_entity_poly.entity_id
_entity_poly.type
_entity_poly.pdbx_seq_one_letter_code
_entity_poly.pdbx_strand_id
1 'polypeptide(L)' 'IMLTVGAAVTLGVITKLGRDRMELMLRRPVIAWKGMRAAISRQVLGRWRLVGWGKVVD' A
#
# COMPACT_ATOMS: atom_id res chain seq x y z
N ILE A 1 -0.29 0.04 7.50
CA ILE A 1 0.83 0.48 6.62
C ILE A 1 0.42 1.73 5.85
N MET A 2 1.37 2.49 5.31
CA MET A 2 1.10 3.61 4.41
C MET A 2 1.34 3.17 2.98
N LEU A 3 0.40 3.52 2.08
CA LEU A 3 0.48 3.29 0.66
C LEU A 3 0.56 4.62 -0.07
N THR A 4 1.46 4.68 -1.04
CA THR A 4 1.52 5.77 -2.02
C THR A 4 1.22 5.17 -3.38
N VAL A 5 0.06 5.51 -3.95
CA VAL A 5 -0.40 5.04 -5.26
C VAL A 5 -0.51 6.25 -6.18
N GLY A 6 0.43 6.38 -7.11
CA GLY A 6 0.60 7.64 -7.86
C GLY A 6 0.83 8.81 -6.90
N ALA A 7 -0.02 9.84 -6.98
CA ALA A 7 0.01 11.00 -6.08
C ALA A 7 -0.80 10.80 -4.78
N ALA A 8 -1.62 9.76 -4.69
CA ALA A 8 -2.47 9.53 -3.52
C ALA A 8 -1.69 8.84 -2.38
N VAL A 9 -1.84 9.35 -1.15
CA VAL A 9 -1.28 8.74 0.06
C VAL A 9 -2.42 8.34 1.00
N THR A 10 -2.48 7.06 1.36
CA THR A 10 -3.51 6.52 2.26
C THR A 10 -2.94 5.49 3.21
N LEU A 11 -3.66 5.24 4.29
CA LEU A 11 -3.34 4.17 5.23
C LEU A 11 -4.17 2.93 4.90
N GLY A 12 -3.54 1.77 4.93
CA GLY A 12 -4.19 0.48 4.75
C GLY A 12 -3.96 -0.45 5.93
N VAL A 13 -4.97 -1.24 6.27
CA VAL A 13 -4.89 -2.39 7.18
C VAL A 13 -4.80 -3.64 6.32
N ILE A 14 -3.82 -4.50 6.60
CA ILE A 14 -3.64 -5.78 5.89
C ILE A 14 -4.74 -6.72 6.36
N THR A 15 -5.55 -7.22 5.43
CA THR A 15 -6.60 -8.21 5.71
C THR A 15 -6.13 -9.63 5.42
N LYS A 16 -5.28 -9.79 4.40
CA LYS A 16 -4.69 -11.09 4.03
C LYS A 16 -3.28 -10.89 3.49
N LEU A 17 -2.39 -11.81 3.83
CA LEU A 17 -1.01 -11.82 3.36
C LEU A 17 -0.70 -13.17 2.70
N GLY A 18 -0.32 -13.14 1.44
CA GLY A 18 0.22 -14.27 0.70
C GLY A 18 1.70 -14.08 0.41
N ARG A 19 2.29 -15.01 -0.35
CA ARG A 19 3.71 -14.95 -0.73
C ARG A 19 4.01 -13.72 -1.62
N ASP A 20 3.22 -13.52 -2.67
CA ASP A 20 3.45 -12.46 -3.67
C ASP A 20 2.29 -11.45 -3.77
N ARG A 21 1.26 -11.61 -2.93
CA ARG A 21 0.06 -10.78 -2.93
C ARG A 21 -0.35 -10.42 -1.52
N MET A 22 -0.91 -9.23 -1.37
CA MET A 22 -1.41 -8.73 -0.10
C MET A 22 -2.72 -7.99 -0.35
N GLU A 23 -3.74 -8.32 0.44
CA GLU A 23 -5.03 -7.65 0.40
C GLU A 23 -5.09 -6.61 1.52
N LEU A 24 -5.67 -5.45 1.19
CA LEU A 24 -5.64 -4.26 2.02
C LEU A 24 -7.02 -3.62 2.10
N MET A 25 -7.49 -3.36 3.31
CA MET A 25 -8.60 -2.45 3.54
C MET A 25 -8.06 -1.04 3.72
N LEU A 26 -8.41 -0.13 2.80
CA LEU A 26 -7.97 1.26 2.83
C LEU A 26 -8.83 2.06 3.81
N ARG A 27 -8.19 2.91 4.63
CA ARG A 27 -8.90 3.82 5.55
C ARG A 27 -9.64 4.94 4.81
N ARG A 28 -9.06 5.41 3.71
CA ARG A 28 -9.68 6.38 2.80
C ARG A 28 -9.58 5.82 1.38
N PRO A 29 -10.67 5.85 0.59
CA PRO A 29 -10.65 5.38 -0.78
C PRO A 29 -9.68 6.24 -1.60
N VAL A 30 -9.03 5.61 -2.59
CA VAL A 30 -8.14 6.27 -3.54
C VAL A 30 -8.45 5.80 -4.94
N ILE A 31 -8.19 6.64 -5.93
CA ILE A 31 -8.27 6.26 -7.34
C ILE A 31 -7.05 5.40 -7.65
N ALA A 32 -7.28 4.18 -8.14
CA ALA A 32 -6.24 3.26 -8.55
C ALA A 32 -6.73 2.39 -9.73
N TRP A 33 -5.82 2.08 -10.65
CA TRP A 33 -6.07 1.19 -11.79
C TRP A 33 -5.20 -0.06 -11.67
N LYS A 34 -5.66 -1.17 -12.25
CA LYS A 34 -4.88 -2.41 -12.33
C LYS A 34 -3.54 -2.14 -13.02
N GLY A 35 -2.46 -2.67 -12.44
CA GLY A 35 -1.09 -2.48 -12.92
C GLY A 35 -0.40 -1.20 -12.44
N MET A 36 -1.11 -0.26 -11.79
CA MET A 36 -0.48 0.91 -11.19
C MET A 36 0.57 0.51 -10.16
N ARG A 37 1.71 1.21 -10.15
CA ARG A 37 2.73 1.03 -9.12
C ARG A 37 2.28 1.67 -7.81
N ALA A 38 2.51 0.96 -6.72
CA ALA A 38 2.27 1.42 -5.36
C ALA A 38 3.54 1.25 -4.53
N ALA A 39 3.93 2.29 -3.79
CA ALA A 39 4.97 2.21 -2.79
C ALA A 39 4.37 1.86 -1.44
N ILE A 40 5.06 1.00 -0.69
CA ILE A 40 4.65 0.52 0.63
C ILE A 40 5.62 1.07 1.66
N SER A 41 5.08 1.81 2.62
CA SER A 41 5.84 2.39 3.72
C SER A 41 5.35 1.86 5.07
N ARG A 42 6.30 1.61 5.97
CA ARG A 42 6.06 1.18 7.35
C ARG A 42 6.65 2.21 8.31
N GLN A 43 5.95 2.45 9.42
CA GLN A 43 6.45 3.30 10.48
C GLN A 43 7.45 2.52 11.34
N VAL A 44 8.65 3.07 11.51
CA VAL A 44 9.75 2.53 12.31
C VAL A 44 10.35 3.68 13.12
N LEU A 45 10.37 3.57 14.44
CA LEU A 45 10.88 4.60 15.35
C LEU A 45 10.31 6.01 15.06
N GLY A 46 9.00 6.08 14.84
CA GLY A 46 8.29 7.34 14.56
C GLY A 46 8.46 7.88 13.14
N ARG A 47 9.26 7.24 12.26
CA ARG A 47 9.48 7.70 10.88
C ARG A 47 8.94 6.68 9.87
N TRP A 48 8.41 7.17 8.76
CA TRP A 48 8.02 6.32 7.65
C TRP A 48 9.27 5.89 6.85
N ARG A 49 9.41 4.60 6.64
CA ARG A 49 10.45 4.01 5.81
C ARG A 49 9.80 3.29 4.65
N LEU A 50 10.32 3.50 3.44
CA LEU A 50 9.97 2.69 2.28
C LEU A 50 10.45 1.26 2.55
N VAL A 51 9.53 0.30 2.52
CA VAL A 51 9.83 -1.12 2.80
C VAL A 51 9.62 -2.02 1.59
N GLY A 52 8.96 -1.51 0.55
CA GLY A 52 8.74 -2.25 -0.67
C GLY A 52 7.88 -1.49 -1.66
N TRP A 53 7.61 -2.13 -2.79
CA TRP A 53 6.71 -1.64 -3.82
C TRP A 53 6.00 -2.82 -4.46
N GLY A 54 4.91 -2.53 -5.16
CA GLY A 54 4.17 -3.54 -5.90
C GLY A 54 3.31 -2.92 -6.99
N LYS A 55 2.46 -3.74 -7.58
CA LYS A 55 1.43 -3.30 -8.52
C LYS A 55 0.05 -3.57 -7.93
N VAL A 56 -0.89 -2.68 -8.18
CA VAL A 56 -2.30 -2.91 -7.89
C VAL A 56 -2.78 -4.07 -8.78
N VAL A 57 -3.23 -5.12 -8.12
CA VAL A 57 -3.82 -6.31 -8.73
C VAL A 57 -5.20 -6.51 -8.11
N ASP A 58 -6.10 -7.18 -8.83
CA ASP A 58 -7.49 -7.43 -8.40
C ASP A 58 -7.60 -7.93 -6.96
#